data_AF-A0A9E1QYH7-F1
#
_entry.id   AF-A0A9E1QYH7-F1
#
_cell.length_a   1.000
_cell.length_b   1.000
_cell.length_c   1.000
_cell.angle_alpha   90.00
_cell.angle_beta   90.00
_cell.angle_gamma   90.00
#
_symmetry.space_group_name_H-M   'P 1'
#
loop_
_entity.id
_entity.type
_entity.pdbx_description
1 polymer ?
#
loop_
_entity_poly.entity_id
_entity_poly.type
_entity_poly.pdbx_seq_one_letter_code
_entity_poly.pdbx_strand_id
1 'polypeptide(L)' 'SLTNAMVKIRIQTHKSIFIDHLAFVKGENGWKIVSKVWHLEKEETENKKTY' A
#
# COMPACT_ATOMS: atom_id res chain seq x y z
N SER A 1 15.85 -12.63 -16.21
CA SER A 1 15.19 -11.32 -16.02
C SER A 1 14.75 -11.25 -14.58
N LEU A 2 15.12 -10.21 -13.82
CA LEU A 2 14.61 -9.96 -12.48
C LEU A 2 13.16 -9.49 -12.60
N THR A 3 12.21 -10.28 -12.11
CA THR A 3 10.79 -9.91 -12.13
C THR A 3 10.39 -9.35 -10.77
N ASN A 4 9.87 -8.12 -10.77
CA ASN A 4 9.38 -7.44 -9.58
C ASN A 4 7.96 -6.91 -9.82
N ALA A 5 7.28 -6.56 -8.73
CA ALA A 5 5.95 -5.95 -8.79
C ALA A 5 5.74 -5.00 -7.60
N MET A 6 4.97 -3.94 -7.82
CA MET A 6 4.45 -3.08 -6.76
C MET A 6 2.96 -3.34 -6.63
N VAL A 7 2.49 -3.62 -5.42
CA VAL A 7 1.08 -3.89 -5.12
C VAL A 7 0.58 -2.87 -4.10
N LYS A 8 -0.56 -2.25 -4.41
CA LYS A 8 -1.27 -1.38 -3.47
C LYS A 8 -2.44 -2.15 -2.88
N ILE A 9 -2.48 -2.28 -1.55
CA ILE A 9 -3.61 -2.88 -0.83
C ILE A 9 -4.30 -1.78 -0.03
N ARG A 10 -5.63 -1.70 -0.14
CA ARG A 10 -6.47 -0.78 0.63
C ARG A 10 -7.34 -1.60 1.58
N ILE A 11 -7.05 -1.53 2.87
CA ILE A 11 -7.72 -2.32 3.90
C ILE A 11 -8.59 -1.38 4.72
N GLN A 12 -9.91 -1.61 4.73
CA GLN A 12 -10.83 -0.87 5.58
C GLN A 12 -11.12 -1.68 6.86
N THR A 13 -10.86 -1.07 8.02
CA THR A 13 -11.23 -1.62 9.33
C THR A 13 -11.90 -0.53 10.16
N HIS A 14 -13.08 -0.82 10.70
CA HIS A 14 -13.92 0.19 11.34
C HIS A 14 -14.10 1.44 10.44
N LYS A 15 -13.68 2.61 10.93
CA LYS A 15 -13.74 3.90 10.22
C LYS A 15 -12.39 4.31 9.60
N SER A 16 -11.39 3.43 9.66
CA SER A 16 -10.03 3.71 9.22
C SER A 16 -9.69 2.90 7.98
N ILE A 17 -8.99 3.54 7.04
CA ILE A 17 -8.53 2.91 5.81
C ILE A 17 -7.00 2.95 5.80
N PHE A 18 -6.37 1.79 5.75
CA PHE A 18 -4.93 1.66 5.66
C PHE A 18 -4.53 1.36 4.22
N ILE A 19 -3.52 2.09 3.75
CA ILE A 19 -2.96 1.92 2.41
C ILE A 19 -1.57 1.33 2.56
N ASP A 20 -1.39 0.15 1.99
CA ASP A 20 -0.12 -0.55 1.93
C ASP A 20 0.45 -0.51 0.52
N HIS A 21 1.71 -0.07 0.41
CA HIS A 21 2.54 -0.21 -0.76
C HIS A 21 3.54 -1.33 -0.51
N LEU A 22 3.33 -2.47 -1.16
CA LEU A 22 4.14 -3.67 -1.05
C LEU A 22 5.02 -3.83 -2.29
N ALA A 23 6.32 -4.01 -2.08
CA ALA A 23 7.24 -4.40 -3.13
C ALA A 23 7.44 -5.91 -3.12
N PHE A 24 7.34 -6.54 -4.29
CA PHE A 24 7.53 -7.97 -4.47
C PHE A 24 8.68 -8.27 -5.42
N VAL A 25 9.38 -9.37 -5.16
CA VAL A 25 10.35 -9.98 -6.08
C VAL A 25 9.94 -11.43 -6.33
N LYS A 26 9.98 -11.87 -7.58
CA LYS A 26 9.75 -13.28 -7.95
C LYS A 26 11.08 -14.03 -7.91
N GLY A 27 11.23 -14.91 -6.92
CA GLY A 27 12.31 -15.89 -6.86
C GLY A 27 11.90 -17.24 -7.42
N GLU A 28 12.78 -18.22 -7.31
CA GLU A 28 12.54 -19.61 -7.77
C GLU A 28 11.31 -20.24 -7.09
N ASN A 29 11.10 -19.95 -5.82
CA ASN A 29 9.98 -20.48 -5.01
C ASN A 29 8.76 -19.55 -5.01
N GLY A 30 8.63 -18.68 -6.02
CA GLY A 30 7.50 -17.77 -6.17
C GLY A 30 7.75 -16.35 -5.64
N TRP A 31 6.66 -15.63 -5.39
CA TRP A 31 6.68 -14.21 -5.02
C TRP A 31 6.95 -14.02 -3.54
N LYS A 32 7.83 -13.07 -3.21
CA LYS A 32 8.14 -12.67 -1.83
C LYS A 32 7.98 -11.16 -1.69
N ILE A 33 7.43 -10.73 -0.55
CA ILE A 33 7.41 -9.32 -0.16
C ILE A 33 8.82 -8.95 0.32
N VAL A 34 9.38 -7.89 -0.24
CA VAL A 34 10.72 -7.39 0.14
C VAL A 34 10.68 -6.01 0.78
N SER A 35 9.55 -5.30 0.68
CA SER A 35 9.33 -4.04 1.38
C SER A 35 7.83 -3.78 1.59
N LYS A 36 7.53 -3.04 2.66
CA LYS A 36 6.20 -2.56 3.02
C LYS A 36 6.30 -1.15 3.56
N VAL A 37 5.62 -0.23 2.88
CA VAL A 37 5.37 1.14 3.38
C VAL A 37 3.87 1.31 3.52
N TRP A 38 3.44 1.92 4.61
CA TRP A 38 2.02 2.08 4.90
C TRP A 38 1.70 3.50 5.33
N HIS A 39 0.47 3.93 5.08
CA HIS A 39 -0.08 5.13 5.66
C HIS A 39 -1.58 4.95 5.93
N LEU A 40 -2.12 5.72 6.88
CA LEU A 40 -3.56 5.89 7.03
C LEU A 40 -4.06 6.80 5.89
N GLU A 41 -5.14 6.42 5.22
CA GLU A 41 -5.81 7.29 4.27
C GLU A 41 -6.39 8.48 5.04
N LYS A 42 -6.09 9.70 4.59
CA LYS A 42 -6.58 10.91 5.24
C LYS A 42 -8.10 10.98 5.10
N GLU A 43 -8.78 11.38 6.18
CA GLU A 43 -10.20 11.71 6.10
C GLU A 43 -10.39 12.89 5.12
N GLU A 44 -11.41 12.81 4.25
CA GLU A 44 -11.71 13.83 3.22
C GLU A 44 -11.93 15.25 3.79
N THR A 45 -12.11 15.38 5.12
CA THR A 45 -12.23 16.65 5.84
C THR A 45 -10.95 17.50 5.81
N GLU A 46 -9.76 16.94 5.56
CA GLU A 46 -8.54 17.74 5.32
C GLU A 46 -8.50 18.38 3.94
N ASN A 47 -9.23 17.84 2.95
CA ASN A 47 -9.21 18.34 1.57
C ASN A 47 -10.12 19.56 1.33
N LYS A 48 -10.84 20.05 2.35
CA LYS A 48 -11.73 21.22 2.27
C LYS A 48 -11.19 22.50 2.92
N LYS A 49 -9.95 22.50 3.42
CA LYS A 49 -9.27 23.75 3.84
C LYS A 49 -8.45 24.31 2.67
N THR A 50 -9.14 24.93 1.72
CA THR A 50 -8.52 25.82 0.73
C THR A 50 -9.07 27.21 0.97
N TYR A 51 -8.17 28.15 1.25
CA TYR A 51 -8.41 29.58 1.46
C TYR A 51 -8.98 30.27 0.23
#